data_AF-A8ZLX6-F1
#
_entry.id   AF-A8ZLX6-F1
#
_cell.length_a   1.000
_cell.length_b   1.000
_cell.length_c   1.000
_cell.angle_alpha   90.00
_cell.angle_beta   90.00
_cell.angle_gamma   90.00
#
_symmetry.space_group_name_H-M   'P 1'
#
loop_
_entity.id
_entity.type
_entity.pdbx_description
1 polymer ?
#
loop_
_entity_poly.entity_id
_entity_poly.type
_entity_poly.pdbx_seq_one_letter_code
_entity_poly.pdbx_strand_id
1 'polypeptide(L)'
;MQMAPPFLVENTAMLNHPTPLFDKLCEVTGYTLLDLAVFAKDEGYPLMPILLSPFQKIQLRNIVLCHWAIKEGYFTSWSHAEVEFIKLWGKVKEIDLIGAWVDYCHDRELISQGMVC
;
A
#
# COMPACT_ATOMS: atom_id res chain seq x y z
N MET A 1 28.77 4.15 13.05
CA MET A 1 28.27 3.69 11.74
C MET A 1 27.29 2.55 12.00
N GLN A 2 25.99 2.81 11.95
CA GLN A 2 24.97 1.77 12.05
C GLN A 2 24.81 1.14 10.66
N MET A 3 25.11 -0.16 10.56
CA MET A 3 24.86 -0.95 9.36
C MET A 3 23.35 -1.21 9.27
N ALA A 4 22.74 -0.82 8.14
CA ALA A 4 21.36 -1.17 7.84
C ALA A 4 21.23 -2.70 7.70
N PRO A 5 20.13 -3.31 8.16
CA PRO A 5 19.95 -4.75 8.13
C PRO A 5 19.91 -5.31 6.69
N PRO A 6 20.39 -6.54 6.47
CA PRO A 6 20.68 -7.10 5.14
C PRO A 6 19.45 -7.38 4.26
N PHE A 7 18.23 -7.18 4.75
CA PHE A 7 16.99 -7.34 3.96
C PHE A 7 16.77 -6.22 2.93
N LEU A 8 17.55 -5.13 2.99
CA LEU A 8 17.38 -3.96 2.14
C LEU A 8 18.14 -4.01 0.80
N VAL A 9 18.84 -5.10 0.49
CA VAL A 9 19.81 -5.13 -0.63
C VAL A 9 19.24 -5.70 -1.94
N GLU A 10 18.13 -6.45 -1.93
CA GLU A 10 17.65 -7.15 -3.14
C GLU A 10 16.54 -6.45 -3.95
N ASN A 11 15.99 -5.31 -3.51
CA ASN A 11 14.90 -4.62 -4.22
C ASN A 11 15.32 -3.32 -4.92
N THR A 12 16.59 -3.17 -5.26
CA THR A 12 17.13 -1.98 -5.93
C THR A 12 16.74 -1.85 -7.41
N ALA A 13 16.20 -2.90 -8.03
CA ALA A 13 15.76 -2.85 -9.43
C ALA A 13 14.49 -2.02 -9.67
N MET A 14 13.69 -1.71 -8.63
CA MET A 14 12.46 -0.90 -8.76
C MET A 14 12.69 0.61 -8.56
N LEU A 15 13.93 1.06 -8.37
CA LEU A 15 14.26 2.43 -7.92
C LEU A 15 14.60 3.44 -9.03
N ASN A 16 14.61 3.07 -10.31
CA ASN A 16 15.13 3.94 -11.40
C ASN A 16 14.11 4.48 -12.42
N HIS A 17 12.80 4.43 -12.14
CA HIS A 17 11.79 5.13 -12.93
C HIS A 17 10.88 5.95 -12.00
N PRO A 18 10.23 7.04 -12.47
CA PRO A 18 9.07 7.57 -11.76
C PRO A 18 8.10 6.39 -11.56
N THR A 19 7.83 6.08 -10.30
CA THR A 19 7.88 4.71 -9.78
C THR A 19 6.66 3.88 -10.21
N PRO A 20 6.80 2.70 -10.86
CA PRO A 20 5.67 1.84 -11.25
C PRO A 20 4.73 1.48 -10.08
N LEU A 21 5.24 1.57 -8.84
CA LEU A 21 4.45 1.50 -7.62
C LEU A 21 3.32 2.54 -7.55
N PHE A 22 3.62 3.82 -7.79
CA PHE A 22 2.63 4.89 -7.61
C PHE A 22 1.62 4.91 -8.74
N ASP A 23 2.04 4.60 -9.97
CA ASP A 23 1.12 4.41 -11.09
C ASP A 23 0.16 3.26 -10.79
N LYS A 24 0.67 2.14 -10.27
CA LYS A 24 -0.19 1.02 -9.88
C LYS A 24 -1.13 1.37 -8.74
N LEU A 25 -0.67 2.15 -7.75
CA LEU A 25 -1.54 2.63 -6.68
C LEU A 25 -2.66 3.53 -7.22
N CYS A 26 -2.34 4.45 -8.13
CA CYS A 26 -3.36 5.30 -8.77
C CYS A 26 -4.37 4.46 -9.55
N GLU A 27 -3.89 3.47 -10.32
CA GLU A 27 -4.73 2.56 -11.11
C GLU A 27 -5.73 1.80 -10.24
N VAL A 28 -5.28 1.22 -9.12
CA VAL A 28 -6.14 0.35 -8.29
C VAL A 28 -7.02 1.12 -7.31
N THR A 29 -6.55 2.27 -6.80
CA THR A 29 -7.29 3.03 -5.77
C THR A 29 -8.13 4.17 -6.34
N GLY A 30 -7.90 4.55 -7.61
CA GLY A 30 -8.48 5.74 -8.22
C GLY A 30 -7.92 7.06 -7.69
N TYR A 31 -6.94 7.04 -6.76
CA TYR A 31 -6.26 8.25 -6.31
C TYR A 31 -5.36 8.83 -7.39
N THR A 32 -5.24 10.15 -7.39
CA THR A 32 -4.28 10.87 -8.22
C THR A 32 -2.93 10.96 -7.54
N LEU A 33 -1.87 11.27 -8.30
CA LEU A 33 -0.55 11.58 -7.72
C LEU A 33 -0.62 12.75 -6.72
N LEU A 34 -1.57 13.69 -6.89
CA LEU A 34 -1.77 14.78 -5.95
C LEU A 34 -2.31 14.27 -4.62
N ASP A 35 -3.26 13.33 -4.63
CA ASP A 35 -3.77 12.70 -3.41
C ASP A 35 -2.66 11.95 -2.69
N LEU A 36 -1.81 11.22 -3.42
CA LEU A 36 -0.65 10.53 -2.84
C LEU A 36 0.36 11.52 -2.22
N ALA A 37 0.51 12.71 -2.80
CA ALA A 37 1.34 13.76 -2.22
C ALA A 37 0.73 14.33 -0.93
N VAL A 38 -0.60 14.37 -0.81
CA VAL A 38 -1.29 14.75 0.44
C VAL A 38 -1.04 13.69 1.52
N PHE A 39 -1.20 12.40 1.22
CA PHE A 39 -0.83 11.34 2.17
C PHE A 39 0.64 11.44 2.60
N ALA A 40 1.56 11.68 1.65
CA ALA A 40 2.97 11.86 1.96
C ALA A 40 3.20 13.06 2.90
N LYS A 41 2.49 14.17 2.66
CA LYS A 41 2.57 15.37 3.50
C LYS A 41 2.12 15.10 4.93
N ASP A 42 1.01 14.39 5.09
CA ASP A 42 0.42 14.11 6.41
C ASP A 42 1.36 13.24 7.27
N GLU A 43 2.16 12.38 6.62
CA GLU A 43 3.21 11.58 7.25
C GLU A 43 4.56 12.31 7.43
N GLY A 44 4.64 13.59 7.03
CA GLY A 44 5.86 14.38 7.09
C GLY A 44 6.92 13.99 6.06
N TYR A 45 6.52 13.34 4.96
CA TYR A 45 7.41 12.91 3.89
C TYR A 45 7.53 13.98 2.77
N PRO A 46 8.57 13.89 1.93
CA PRO A 46 8.66 14.67 0.70
C PRO A 46 7.44 14.47 -0.22
N LEU A 47 6.91 15.57 -0.77
CA LEU A 47 5.77 15.53 -1.68
C LEU A 47 6.09 14.88 -3.03
N MET A 48 7.35 14.96 -3.46
CA MET A 48 7.76 14.37 -4.74
C MET A 48 8.12 12.90 -4.55
N PRO A 49 7.46 11.98 -5.28
CA PRO A 49 7.71 10.54 -5.15
C PRO A 49 9.16 10.10 -5.34
N ILE A 50 9.94 10.83 -6.14
CA ILE A 50 11.37 10.56 -6.39
C ILE A 50 12.25 10.84 -5.17
N LEU A 51 11.80 11.70 -4.25
CA LEU A 51 12.53 12.07 -3.04
C LEU A 51 12.21 11.14 -1.87
N LEU A 52 11.23 10.25 -2.01
CA LEU A 52 10.91 9.25 -1.00
C LEU A 52 12.00 8.18 -0.97
N SER A 53 12.53 7.92 0.23
CA SER A 53 13.35 6.74 0.46
C SER A 53 12.55 5.45 0.20
N PRO A 54 13.20 4.32 -0.08
CA PRO A 54 12.50 3.05 -0.33
C PRO A 54 11.53 2.67 0.81
N PHE A 55 11.94 2.90 2.06
CA PHE A 55 11.10 2.62 3.22
C PHE A 55 9.86 3.52 3.28
N GLN A 56 10.01 4.82 3.00
CA GLN A 56 8.88 5.76 2.94
C GLN A 56 7.90 5.40 1.83
N LYS A 57 8.39 4.90 0.68
CA LYS A 57 7.51 4.41 -0.40
C LYS A 57 6.65 3.24 0.05
N ILE A 58 7.23 2.31 0.81
CA ILE A 58 6.52 1.15 1.39
C ILE A 58 5.46 1.59 2.40
N GLN A 59 5.83 2.48 3.33
CA GLN A 59 4.88 2.99 4.33
C GLN A 59 3.72 3.74 3.67
N LEU A 60 4.02 4.63 2.73
CA LEU A 60 3.02 5.39 2.01
C LEU A 60 2.06 4.49 1.23
N ARG A 61 2.58 3.44 0.56
CA ARG A 61 1.73 2.43 -0.11
C ARG A 61 0.75 1.81 0.89
N ASN A 62 1.23 1.35 2.03
CA ASN A 62 0.38 0.66 3.01
C ASN A 62 -0.72 1.59 3.52
N ILE A 63 -0.37 2.85 3.80
CA ILE A 63 -1.33 3.85 4.25
C ILE A 63 -2.42 4.08 3.22
N VAL A 64 -2.01 4.26 1.97
CA VAL A 64 -2.92 4.50 0.84
C VAL A 64 -3.87 3.31 0.63
N LEU A 65 -3.37 2.08 0.72
CA LEU A 65 -4.18 0.87 0.55
C LEU A 65 -5.16 0.64 1.70
N CYS A 66 -4.75 0.89 2.95
CA CYS A 66 -5.64 0.82 4.10
C CYS A 66 -6.73 1.91 4.02
N HIS A 67 -6.34 3.15 3.68
CA HIS A 67 -7.29 4.25 3.54
C HIS A 67 -8.29 3.98 2.41
N TRP A 68 -7.82 3.53 1.24
CA TRP A 68 -8.68 3.10 0.14
C TRP A 68 -9.68 2.04 0.61
N ALA A 69 -9.23 1.00 1.29
CA ALA A 69 -10.12 -0.07 1.70
C ALA A 69 -11.22 0.38 2.68
N ILE A 70 -10.92 1.37 3.53
CA ILE A 70 -11.92 1.99 4.42
C ILE A 70 -12.88 2.88 3.64
N LYS A 71 -12.37 3.68 2.71
CA LYS A 71 -13.17 4.58 1.86
C LYS A 71 -14.18 3.79 1.03
N GLU A 72 -13.78 2.65 0.47
CA GLU A 72 -14.64 1.75 -0.30
C GLU A 72 -15.57 0.90 0.60
N GLY A 73 -15.44 0.99 1.93
CA GLY A 73 -16.35 0.35 2.86
C GLY A 73 -16.02 -1.10 3.22
N TYR A 74 -14.89 -1.65 2.76
CA TYR A 74 -14.44 -3.01 3.14
C TYR A 74 -14.10 -3.12 4.63
N PHE A 75 -13.72 -1.99 5.25
CA PHE A 75 -13.41 -1.91 6.68
C PHE A 75 -14.04 -0.68 7.32
N THR A 76 -14.50 -0.82 8.56
CA THR A 76 -15.13 0.25 9.33
C THR A 76 -14.15 1.10 10.13
N SER A 77 -12.89 0.65 10.29
CA SER A 77 -11.90 1.36 11.09
C SER A 77 -10.49 1.13 10.59
N TRP A 78 -9.63 2.11 10.84
CA TRP A 78 -8.20 2.06 10.51
C TRP A 78 -7.51 0.84 11.13
N SER A 79 -7.68 0.65 12.43
CA SER A 79 -7.01 -0.45 13.15
C SER A 79 -7.38 -1.82 12.61
N HIS A 80 -8.63 -2.01 12.17
CA HIS A 80 -9.04 -3.29 11.57
C HIS A 80 -8.39 -3.50 10.19
N ALA A 81 -8.41 -2.48 9.33
CA ALA A 81 -7.78 -2.54 8.01
C ALA A 81 -6.27 -2.82 8.12
N GLU A 82 -5.58 -2.10 9.01
CA GLU A 82 -4.14 -2.25 9.23
C GLU A 82 -3.76 -3.65 9.73
N VAL A 83 -4.52 -4.21 10.67
CA VAL A 83 -4.26 -5.57 11.19
C VAL A 83 -4.40 -6.61 10.09
N GLU A 84 -5.46 -6.54 9.27
CA GLU A 84 -5.65 -7.50 8.18
C GLU A 84 -4.62 -7.30 7.07
N PHE A 85 -4.25 -6.05 6.77
CA PHE A 85 -3.19 -5.74 5.82
C PHE A 85 -1.86 -6.35 6.24
N ILE A 86 -1.44 -6.17 7.50
CA ILE A 86 -0.18 -6.73 8.02
C ILE A 86 -0.20 -8.26 8.00
N LYS A 87 -1.34 -8.89 8.33
CA LYS A 87 -1.50 -10.35 8.24
C LYS A 87 -1.31 -10.85 6.80
N LEU A 88 -1.84 -10.12 5.82
CA LEU A 88 -1.66 -10.46 4.40
C LEU A 88 -0.21 -10.23 3.96
N TRP A 89 0.38 -9.11 4.35
CA TRP A 89 1.76 -8.75 4.01
C TRP A 89 2.76 -9.80 4.48
N GLY A 90 2.54 -10.40 5.65
CA GLY A 90 3.37 -11.51 6.13
C GLY A 90 3.25 -12.82 5.33
N LYS A 91 2.31 -12.93 4.38
CA LYS A 91 2.00 -14.16 3.61
C LYS A 91 2.26 -14.04 2.11
N VAL A 92 2.36 -12.83 1.57
CA VAL A 92 2.52 -12.58 0.13
C VAL A 92 3.83 -11.88 -0.16
N LYS A 93 4.33 -12.04 -1.39
CA LYS A 93 5.54 -11.32 -1.83
C LYS A 93 5.22 -9.84 -2.02
N GLU A 94 6.22 -8.99 -1.79
CA GLU A 94 6.09 -7.54 -1.89
C GLU A 94 5.54 -7.06 -3.24
N ILE A 95 5.95 -7.72 -4.33
CA ILE A 95 5.53 -7.41 -5.70
C ILE A 95 4.05 -7.71 -5.96
N ASP A 96 3.48 -8.69 -5.25
CA ASP A 96 2.11 -9.15 -5.43
C ASP A 96 1.13 -8.48 -4.45
N LEU A 97 1.65 -7.79 -3.43
CA LEU A 97 0.87 -7.31 -2.28
C LEU A 97 -0.31 -6.40 -2.66
N ILE A 98 -0.12 -5.52 -3.64
CA ILE A 98 -1.18 -4.59 -4.06
C ILE A 98 -2.37 -5.37 -4.63
N GLY A 99 -2.11 -6.30 -5.57
CA GLY A 99 -3.15 -7.12 -6.17
C GLY A 99 -3.82 -8.02 -5.12
N ALA A 100 -3.02 -8.71 -4.31
CA ALA A 100 -3.52 -9.58 -3.27
C ALA A 100 -4.40 -8.85 -2.24
N TRP A 101 -4.08 -7.59 -1.91
CA TRP A 101 -4.91 -6.79 -0.99
C TRP A 101 -6.25 -6.41 -1.62
N VAL A 102 -6.25 -6.01 -2.89
CA VAL A 102 -7.48 -5.69 -3.63
C VAL A 102 -8.39 -6.91 -3.71
N ASP A 103 -7.84 -8.06 -4.09
CA ASP A 103 -8.58 -9.32 -4.17
C ASP A 103 -9.16 -9.72 -2.80
N TYR A 104 -8.36 -9.63 -1.74
CA TYR A 104 -8.81 -9.88 -0.36
C TYR A 104 -9.99 -8.98 0.04
N CYS A 105 -9.97 -7.71 -0.33
CA CYS A 105 -11.05 -6.77 -0.03
C CYS A 105 -12.35 -7.14 -0.76
N HIS A 106 -12.26 -7.43 -2.07
CA HIS A 106 -13.42 -7.85 -2.86
C HIS A 106 -14.03 -9.16 -2.37
N ASP A 107 -13.21 -10.16 -2.03
CA ASP A 107 -13.70 -11.44 -1.51
C ASP A 107 -14.44 -11.27 -0.18
N ARG A 108 -14.00 -10.34 0.68
CA ARG A 108 -14.70 -10.04 1.94
C ARG A 108 -16.05 -9.37 1.73
N GLU A 109 -16.17 -8.51 0.74
CA GLU A 109 -17.46 -7.90 0.39
C GLU A 109 -18.49 -8.97 0.03
N LEU A 110 -18.10 -9.94 -0.81
CA LEU A 110 -18.96 -11.06 -1.22
C LEU A 110 -19.40 -11.93 -0.03
N ILE A 111 -18.52 -12.16 0.95
CA ILE A 111 -18.86 -12.89 2.18
C ILE A 111 -19.84 -12.06 3.03
N SER A 112 -19.62 -10.76 3.18
CA SER A 112 -20.49 -9.88 3.97
C SER A 112 -21.90 -9.73 3.37
N GLN A 113 -22.03 -9.88 2.06
CA GLN A 113 -23.29 -9.86 1.32
C GLN A 113 -23.94 -11.27 1.21
N GLY A 114 -23.33 -12.31 1.78
CA GLY A 114 -23.85 -13.68 1.76
C GLY A 114 -23.84 -14.35 0.39
N MET A 115 -23.00 -13.87 -0.53
CA MET A 115 -22.93 -14.36 -1.92
C MET A 115 -21.94 -15.52 -2.12
N VAL A 116 -21.09 -15.81 -1.13
CA VAL A 116 -20.15 -16.94 -1.15
C VAL A 116 -20.35 -17.76 0.13
N CYS A 117 -20.75 -19.03 -0.05
CA CYS A 117 -20.98 -20.00 1.02
C CYS A 117 -19.78 -20.94 1.20
#